data_AF-A0A820GP82-F1
#
_entry.id   AF-A0A820GP82-F1
#
_cell.length_a   1.000
_cell.length_b   1.000
_cell.length_c   1.000
_cell.angle_alpha   90.00
_cell.angle_beta   90.00
_cell.angle_gamma   90.00
#
_symmetry.space_group_name_H-M   'P 1'
#
loop_
_entity.id
_entity.type
_entity.pdbx_description
1 polymer ?
#
loop_
_entity_poly.entity_id
_entity_poly.type
_entity_poly.pdbx_seq_one_letter_code
_entity_poly.pdbx_strand_id
1 'polypeptide(L)'
;VYGYLCDLIESYNPVIIGQDNANVPNVIKLFTDAFAKSSIEVDSVVGQRMILILRHVQTIPTIFQTCMNVLTNEERQALANALNAKTSPQNHQIGSSNHIMNHHASV
;
A
#
# COMPACT_ATOMS: atom_id res chain seq x y z
N VAL A 1 -6.72 -12.86 -0.18
CA VAL A 1 -7.83 -11.94 0.15
C VAL A 1 -7.37 -10.48 0.17
N TYR A 2 -6.39 -10.09 0.98
CA TYR A 2 -5.91 -8.70 1.07
C TYR A 2 -5.37 -8.10 -0.25
N GLY A 3 -4.76 -8.90 -1.13
CA GLY A 3 -4.32 -8.42 -2.46
C GLY A 3 -5.47 -7.90 -3.33
N TYR A 4 -6.58 -8.64 -3.38
CA TYR A 4 -7.78 -8.21 -4.10
C TYR A 4 -8.39 -6.94 -3.51
N LEU A 5 -8.38 -6.81 -2.17
CA LEU A 5 -8.82 -5.59 -1.52
C LEU A 5 -7.94 -4.39 -1.90
N CYS A 6 -6.62 -4.57 -2.01
CA CYS A 6 -5.73 -3.52 -2.53
C CYS A 6 -6.07 -3.15 -3.97
N ASP A 7 -6.34 -4.14 -4.84
CA ASP A 7 -6.73 -3.89 -6.24
C ASP A 7 -7.99 -3.00 -6.32
N LEU A 8 -9.00 -3.28 -5.48
CA LEU A 8 -10.26 -2.52 -5.46
C LEU A 8 -10.09 -1.08 -4.96
N ILE A 9 -9.19 -0.85 -3.99
CA ILE A 9 -8.93 0.50 -3.47
C ILE A 9 -8.13 1.30 -4.49
N GLU A 10 -7.10 0.71 -5.09
CA GLU A 10 -6.27 1.33 -6.12
C GLU A 10 -7.09 1.67 -7.38
N SER A 11 -8.11 0.87 -7.71
CA SER A 11 -9.04 1.17 -8.80
C SER A 11 -10.12 2.21 -8.45
N TYR A 12 -10.05 2.82 -7.27
CA TYR A 12 -11.07 3.73 -6.72
C TYR A 12 -12.50 3.14 -6.76
N ASN A 13 -12.65 1.87 -6.40
CA ASN A 13 -13.94 1.18 -6.53
C ASN A 13 -14.98 1.75 -5.53
N PRO A 14 -16.10 2.31 -6.00
CA PRO A 14 -17.07 3.00 -5.13
C PRO A 14 -17.76 2.06 -4.15
N VAL A 15 -17.82 0.75 -4.42
CA VAL A 15 -18.39 -0.25 -3.49
C VAL A 15 -17.54 -0.39 -2.22
N ILE A 16 -16.22 -0.30 -2.36
CA ILE A 16 -15.28 -0.45 -1.23
C ILE A 16 -15.03 0.89 -0.55
N ILE A 17 -14.90 1.97 -1.32
CA ILE A 17 -14.57 3.30 -0.78
C ILE A 17 -15.80 3.97 -0.15
N GLY A 18 -16.99 3.64 -0.66
CA GLY A 18 -18.24 4.29 -0.28
C GLY A 18 -18.36 5.69 -0.88
N GLN A 19 -19.55 6.25 -0.79
CA GLN A 19 -19.79 7.64 -1.19
C GLN A 19 -18.93 8.58 -0.34
N ASP A 20 -18.28 9.54 -1.00
CA ASP A 20 -17.42 10.55 -0.34
C ASP A 20 -16.33 9.96 0.57
N ASN A 21 -15.82 8.77 0.24
CA ASN A 21 -14.81 8.05 1.03
C ASN A 21 -15.28 7.60 2.42
N ALA A 22 -16.60 7.51 2.65
CA ALA A 22 -17.18 7.17 3.95
C ALA A 22 -16.69 5.82 4.53
N ASN A 23 -16.26 4.88 3.69
CA ASN A 23 -15.79 3.57 4.13
C ASN A 23 -14.26 3.46 4.25
N VAL A 24 -13.50 4.48 3.83
CA VAL A 24 -12.03 4.50 3.96
C VAL A 24 -11.56 4.29 5.41
N PRO A 25 -12.16 4.91 6.45
CA PRO A 25 -11.76 4.66 7.83
C PRO A 25 -11.84 3.19 8.25
N ASN A 26 -12.86 2.45 7.80
CA ASN A 26 -13.01 1.03 8.10
C ASN A 26 -11.98 0.16 7.37
N VAL A 27 -11.67 0.53 6.13
CA VAL A 27 -10.62 -0.15 5.33
C VAL A 27 -9.25 0.05 5.98
N ILE A 28 -8.93 1.28 6.40
CA ILE A 28 -7.69 1.57 7.12
C ILE A 28 -7.62 0.80 8.43
N LYS A 29 -8.73 0.75 9.17
CA LYS A 29 -8.84 -0.06 10.39
C LYS A 29 -8.51 -1.53 10.15
N LEU A 30 -9.06 -2.12 9.10
CA LEU A 30 -8.77 -3.50 8.71
C LEU A 30 -7.28 -3.72 8.41
N PHE A 31 -6.63 -2.76 7.75
CA PHE A 31 -5.20 -2.84 7.46
C PHE A 31 -4.35 -2.77 8.73
N THR A 32 -4.65 -1.81 9.61
CA THR A 32 -3.93 -1.64 10.87
C THR A 32 -4.13 -2.82 11.81
N ASP A 33 -5.33 -3.42 11.84
CA ASP A 33 -5.62 -4.64 12.61
C ASP A 33 -4.81 -5.83 12.10
N ALA A 34 -4.71 -6.00 10.77
CA ALA A 34 -3.90 -7.06 10.16
C ALA A 34 -2.40 -6.91 10.50
N PHE A 35 -1.88 -5.69 10.53
CA PHE A 35 -0.51 -5.43 10.97
C PHE A 35 -0.32 -5.63 12.47
N ALA A 36 -1.25 -5.14 13.30
CA ALA A 36 -1.19 -5.31 14.76
C ALA A 36 -1.16 -6.79 15.15
N LYS A 37 -1.99 -7.61 14.49
CA LYS A 37 -2.07 -9.06 14.71
C LYS A 37 -0.99 -9.86 13.98
N SER A 38 -0.03 -9.19 13.34
CA SER A 38 1.02 -9.84 12.53
C SER A 38 0.48 -10.82 11.48
N SER A 39 -0.75 -10.59 10.99
CA SER A 39 -1.40 -11.42 9.98
C SER A 39 -0.85 -11.17 8.57
N ILE A 40 -0.17 -10.03 8.37
CA ILE A 40 0.52 -9.65 7.15
C ILE A 40 1.90 -9.09 7.52
N GLU A 41 2.93 -9.61 6.87
CA GLU A 41 4.29 -9.08 7.00
C GLU A 41 4.44 -7.77 6.24
N VAL A 42 5.11 -6.78 6.85
CA VAL A 42 5.36 -5.47 6.23
C VAL A 42 6.16 -5.55 4.94
N ASP A 43 7.05 -6.54 4.82
CA ASP A 43 7.92 -6.74 3.66
C ASP A 43 7.26 -7.58 2.54
N SER A 44 6.09 -8.15 2.81
CA SER A 44 5.34 -8.88 1.79
C SER A 44 4.83 -7.94 0.69
N VAL A 45 4.66 -8.46 -0.52
CA VAL A 45 4.14 -7.68 -1.67
C VAL A 45 2.81 -6.99 -1.32
N VAL A 46 1.92 -7.70 -0.60
CA VAL A 46 0.62 -7.16 -0.19
C VAL A 46 0.78 -6.14 0.94
N GLY A 47 1.66 -6.38 1.92
CA GLY A 47 1.96 -5.44 3.00
C GLY A 47 2.50 -4.11 2.44
N GLN A 48 3.40 -4.17 1.46
CA GLN A 48 3.93 -2.99 0.78
C GLN A 48 2.82 -2.20 0.07
N ARG A 49 1.87 -2.87 -0.60
CA ARG A 49 0.72 -2.20 -1.21
C ARG A 49 -0.18 -1.54 -0.17
N MET A 50 -0.46 -2.22 0.93
CA MET A 50 -1.21 -1.63 2.06
C MET A 50 -0.52 -0.38 2.61
N ILE A 51 0.81 -0.39 2.75
CA ILE A 51 1.59 0.79 3.20
C ILE A 51 1.47 1.96 2.21
N LEU A 52 1.51 1.69 0.90
CA LEU A 52 1.32 2.74 -0.11
C LEU A 52 -0.07 3.38 -0.01
N ILE A 53 -1.12 2.58 0.20
CA ILE A 53 -2.48 3.08 0.43
C ILE A 53 -2.54 3.92 1.70
N LEU A 54 -1.95 3.45 2.80
CA LEU A 54 -1.90 4.20 4.07
C LEU A 54 -1.21 5.57 3.89
N ARG A 55 -0.10 5.62 3.16
CA ARG A 55 0.60 6.87 2.85
C ARG A 55 -0.23 7.80 1.98
N HIS A 56 -0.97 7.25 1.01
CA HIS A 56 -1.88 8.06 0.19
C HIS A 56 -2.96 8.72 1.05
N VAL A 57 -3.55 7.99 2.01
CA VAL A 57 -4.53 8.57 2.94
C VAL A 57 -3.94 9.70 3.79
N GLN A 58 -2.65 9.64 4.16
CA GLN A 58 -1.98 10.75 4.87
C GLN A 58 -1.93 12.05 4.07
N THR A 59 -1.99 11.98 2.73
CA THR A 59 -2.03 13.17 1.88
C THR A 59 -3.40 13.86 1.88
N ILE A 60 -4.41 13.26 2.53
CA ILE A 60 -5.77 13.78 2.65
C ILE A 60 -6.10 14.00 4.14
N PRO A 61 -5.81 15.18 4.70
CA PRO A 61 -5.85 15.42 6.16
C PRO A 61 -7.21 15.14 6.80
N THR A 62 -8.31 15.46 6.12
CA THR A 62 -9.67 15.26 6.63
C THR A 62 -9.98 13.77 6.82
N ILE A 63 -9.71 12.96 5.80
CA ILE A 63 -9.90 11.50 5.85
C ILE A 63 -8.96 10.87 6.86
N PHE A 64 -7.70 11.31 6.89
CA PHE A 64 -6.72 10.80 7.85
C PHE A 64 -7.16 11.04 9.31
N GLN A 65 -7.66 12.23 9.63
CA GLN A 65 -8.22 12.53 10.96
C GLN A 65 -9.41 11.64 11.30
N THR A 66 -10.34 11.41 10.35
CA THR A 66 -11.46 10.48 10.56
C THR A 66 -10.97 9.05 10.80
N CYS A 67 -9.92 8.61 10.09
CA CYS A 67 -9.28 7.32 10.35
C CYS A 67 -8.75 7.27 11.79
N MET A 68 -7.98 8.27 12.23
CA MET A 68 -7.41 8.31 13.59
C MET A 68 -8.46 8.18 14.69
N ASN A 69 -9.67 8.70 14.48
CA ASN A 69 -10.78 8.64 15.43
C ASN A 69 -11.41 7.24 15.58
N VAL A 70 -11.34 6.40 14.54
CA VAL A 70 -11.92 5.04 14.58
C VAL A 70 -10.92 3.97 15.03
N LEU A 71 -9.63 4.31 15.08
CA LEU A 71 -8.55 3.41 15.48
C LEU A 71 -8.35 3.37 16.99
N THR A 72 -8.16 2.17 17.51
CA THR A 72 -7.65 1.89 18.86
C THR A 72 -6.18 2.31 19.01
N ASN A 73 -5.68 2.38 20.25
CA ASN A 73 -4.28 2.72 20.50
C ASN A 73 -3.31 1.72 19.83
N GLU A 74 -3.66 0.43 19.83
CA GLU A 74 -2.87 -0.63 19.22
C GLU A 74 -2.83 -0.49 17.69
N GLU A 75 -3.99 -0.26 17.06
CA GLU A 75 -4.08 -0.01 15.61
C GLU A 75 -3.33 1.26 15.19
N ARG A 76 -3.37 2.34 15.99
CA ARG A 76 -2.58 3.56 15.74
C ARG A 76 -1.08 3.30 15.84
N GLN A 77 -0.65 2.47 16.78
CA GLN A 77 0.76 2.08 16.90
C GLN A 77 1.19 1.24 15.70
N ALA A 78 0.36 0.29 15.27
CA ALA A 78 0.60 -0.51 14.07
C ALA A 78 0.68 0.37 12.81
N LEU A 79 -0.21 1.36 12.69
CA LEU A 79 -0.16 2.37 11.63
C LEU A 79 1.18 3.12 11.62
N ALA A 80 1.61 3.64 12.78
CA ALA A 80 2.87 4.36 12.89
C ALA A 80 4.07 3.46 12.52
N ASN A 81 4.09 2.22 12.98
CA ASN A 81 5.12 1.24 12.66
C ASN A 81 5.17 0.94 11.15
N ALA A 82 4.00 0.69 10.53
CA ALA A 82 3.89 0.40 9.11
C ALA A 82 4.34 1.59 8.23
N LEU A 83 4.03 2.82 8.64
CA LEU A 83 4.43 4.03 7.91
C LEU A 83 5.94 4.31 8.01
N ASN A 84 6.54 4.00 9.16
CA ASN A 84 7.98 4.09 9.40
C ASN A 84 8.77 2.93 8.75
N ALA A 85 8.10 1.86 8.31
CA ALA A 85 8.74 0.77 7.60
C ALA A 85 9.33 1.28 6.27
N LYS A 86 10.57 0.87 5.97
CA LYS A 86 11.19 1.15 4.67
C LYS A 86 10.39 0.38 3.62
N THR A 87 9.69 1.09 2.75
CA THR A 87 9.08 0.42 1.61
C THR A 87 10.20 0.05 0.65
N SER A 88 10.42 -1.25 0.44
CA SER A 88 11.37 -1.68 -0.58
C SER A 88 10.84 -1.21 -1.93
N PRO A 89 11.64 -0.52 -2.76
CA PRO A 89 11.21 -0.15 -4.09
C PRO A 89 10.84 -1.44 -4.83
N GLN A 90 9.58 -1.54 -5.26
CA GLN A 90 9.13 -2.64 -6.10
C GLN A 90 9.96 -2.60 -7.39
N ASN A 91 10.97 -3.47 -7.47
CA ASN A 91 11.74 -3.71 -8.67
C ASN A 91 10.82 -4.42 -9.68
N HIS A 92 10.04 -3.65 -10.41
CA HIS A 92 9.45 -4.12 -11.66
C HIS A 92 10.63 -4.40 -12.61
N GLN A 93 11.01 -5.67 -12.72
CA GLN A 93 11.94 -6.14 -13.75
C GLN A 93 11.38 -5.77 -15.13
N ILE A 94 11.78 -4.62 -15.67
CA ILE A 94 11.82 -4.44 -17.11
C ILE A 94 13.11 -5.11 -17.56
N GLY A 95 12.95 -6.25 -18.24
CA GLY A 95 14.02 -7.12 -18.68
C GLY A 95 15.17 -6.35 -19.33
N SER A 96 16.35 -6.55 -18.79
CA SER A 96 17.61 -6.30 -19.47
C SER A 96 17.65 -7.20 -20.71
N SER A 97 17.45 -6.63 -21.89
CA SER A 97 17.86 -7.24 -23.16
C SER A 97 18.03 -6.15 -24.21
N ASN A 98 19.27 -5.69 -24.33
CA ASN A 98 19.89 -5.41 -25.62
C ASN A 98 21.41 -5.54 -25.44
N HIS A 99 21.84 -6.80 -25.30
CA HIS A 99 23.16 -7.22 -25.76
C HIS A 99 22.97 -7.72 -27.20
N ILE A 100 23.19 -6.85 -28.19
CA ILE A 100 23.56 -7.31 -29.53
C ILE A 100 24.97 -6.82 -29.78
N MET A 101 25.85 -7.82 -29.85
CA MET A 101 27.23 -7.83 -30.31
C MET A 101 27.56 -6.81 -31.41
N ASN A 102 28.60 -6.04 -31.11
CA ASN A 102 29.75 -5.78 -31.96
C ASN A 102 29.77 -6.56 -33.29
N HIS A 103 29.72 -5.85 -34.42
CA HIS A 103 30.37 -6.33 -35.63
C HIS A 103 31.16 -5.20 -36.29
N HIS A 104 32.46 -5.36 -36.15
CA HIS A 104 33.52 -4.79 -36.96
C HIS A 104 33.21 -4.94 -38.46
N ALA A 105 33.28 -3.86 -39.22
CA ALA A 105 33.50 -3.89 -40.66
C ALA A 105 34.35 -2.68 -41.05
N SER A 106 35.61 -2.96 -41.36
CA SER A 106 36.51 -2.19 -42.24
C SER A 106 35.77 -1.80 -43.53
N VAL A 107 36.01 -0.67 -44.20
CA VAL A 107 37.23 -0.17 -44.87
C VAL A 107 37.11 1.34 -45.04
#